data_AF-E4SIT2-F1
#
_entry.id   AF-E4SIT2-F1
#
_cell.length_a   1.000
_cell.length_b   1.000
_cell.length_c   1.000
_cell.angle_alpha   90.00
_cell.angle_beta   90.00
_cell.angle_gamma   90.00
#
_symmetry.space_group_name_H-M   'P 1'
#
loop_
_entity.id
_entity.type
_entity.pdbx_description
1 polymer ?
#
loop_
_entity_poly.entity_id
_entity_poly.type
_entity_poly.pdbx_seq_one_letter_code
_entity_poly.pdbx_strand_id
1 'polypeptide(L)'
;MRESQKIKEEYSTLDNVFPLKGDVAKLLINGRNLTYKEVGEPAGVTAHTISNWINNYTLAPKRKVLIVFGPLGVNEDNLDTLVLKRPGKEVRQKLQKKRDSAIESIKKRQKQESTDSVNNVEILNKLNQVLEKIDDLMDGIQKAIKSHFNNQELIYNNTEEILKELDGSNDDEESDDDE
;
A
#
# COMPACT_ATOMS: atom_id res chain seq x y z
N MET A 1 22.57 13.74 19.36
CA MET A 1 21.75 14.56 18.44
C MET A 1 22.10 14.16 17.02
N ARG A 2 21.15 13.75 16.15
CA ARG A 2 21.47 13.48 14.74
C ARG A 2 21.71 14.81 14.05
N GLU A 3 22.90 15.04 13.54
CA GLU A 3 23.22 16.24 12.76
C GLU A 3 22.31 16.30 11.54
N SER A 4 21.59 17.41 11.38
CA SER A 4 20.83 17.68 10.17
C SER A 4 21.81 17.76 9.01
N GLN A 5 21.84 16.74 8.13
CA GLN A 5 22.68 16.79 6.93
C GLN A 5 22.36 18.09 6.16
N LYS A 6 23.39 18.87 5.85
CA LYS A 6 23.25 20.14 5.13
C LYS A 6 22.94 19.90 3.65
N ILE A 7 22.32 20.88 2.98
CA ILE A 7 22.23 20.89 1.52
C ILE A 7 23.65 20.92 0.93
N LYS A 8 23.91 20.07 -0.07
CA LYS A 8 25.23 19.95 -0.70
C LYS A 8 25.58 21.22 -1.49
N GLU A 9 26.87 21.48 -1.64
CA GLU A 9 27.35 22.56 -2.50
C GLU A 9 27.40 22.15 -3.98
N GLU A 10 27.58 20.86 -4.24
CA GLU A 10 27.66 20.29 -5.57
C GLU A 10 26.82 19.01 -5.69
N TYR A 11 26.18 18.86 -6.84
CA TYR A 11 25.31 17.75 -7.22
C TYR A 11 25.73 17.18 -8.58
N SER A 12 25.43 15.92 -8.79
CA SER A 12 25.79 15.15 -9.98
C SER A 12 24.64 14.23 -10.42
N THR A 13 24.77 13.63 -11.60
CA THR A 13 23.84 12.60 -12.10
C THR A 13 23.94 11.28 -11.35
N LEU A 14 24.99 11.10 -10.54
CA LEU A 14 25.18 9.95 -9.65
C LEU A 14 24.38 10.10 -8.35
N ASP A 15 23.93 11.31 -8.02
CA ASP A 15 23.11 11.53 -6.83
C ASP A 15 21.68 10.99 -7.02
N ASN A 16 21.16 10.37 -5.97
CA ASN A 16 19.77 9.87 -5.95
C ASN A 16 18.74 11.01 -5.94
N VAL A 17 19.12 12.20 -5.48
CA VAL A 17 18.28 13.39 -5.43
C VAL A 17 19.10 14.63 -5.76
N PHE A 18 18.54 15.55 -6.54
CA PHE A 18 19.24 16.77 -6.95
C PHE A 18 18.28 17.94 -7.23
N PRO A 19 18.75 19.19 -7.15
CA PRO A 19 17.99 20.34 -7.64
C PRO A 19 17.94 20.34 -9.18
N LEU A 20 16.84 20.86 -9.74
CA LEU A 20 16.66 20.95 -11.18
C LEU A 20 17.08 22.33 -11.72
N LYS A 21 17.58 22.35 -12.95
CA LYS A 21 17.60 23.54 -13.78
C LYS A 21 16.16 23.85 -14.20
N GLY A 22 15.48 24.64 -13.37
CA GLY A 22 14.05 24.92 -13.50
C GLY A 22 13.63 25.42 -14.89
N ASP A 23 14.44 26.27 -15.51
CA ASP A 23 14.11 26.84 -16.82
C ASP A 23 14.20 25.81 -17.95
N VAL A 24 15.19 24.91 -17.90
CA VAL A 24 15.30 23.78 -18.85
C VAL A 24 14.11 22.84 -18.68
N ALA A 25 13.76 22.51 -17.43
CA ALA A 25 12.61 21.66 -17.14
C ALA A 25 11.29 22.27 -17.65
N LYS A 26 11.06 23.57 -17.43
CA LYS A 26 9.89 24.30 -17.97
C LYS A 26 9.87 24.26 -19.49
N LEU A 27 11.02 24.50 -20.12
CA LEU A 27 11.14 24.53 -21.57
C LEU A 27 10.83 23.16 -22.20
N LEU A 28 11.29 22.06 -21.61
CA LEU A 28 10.98 20.72 -22.08
C LEU A 28 9.48 20.39 -22.00
N ILE A 29 8.84 20.78 -20.89
CA ILE A 29 7.41 20.54 -20.68
C ILE A 29 6.57 21.40 -21.64
N ASN A 30 6.84 22.70 -21.68
CA ASN A 30 6.10 23.63 -22.52
C ASN A 30 6.36 23.38 -24.01
N GLY A 31 7.58 22.98 -24.39
CA GLY A 31 7.95 22.65 -25.77
C GLY A 31 7.23 21.42 -26.33
N ARG A 32 6.61 20.60 -25.46
CA ARG A 32 5.77 19.47 -25.84
C ARG A 32 4.28 19.75 -25.65
N ASN A 33 3.89 20.98 -25.31
CA ASN A 33 2.51 21.37 -24.97
C ASN A 33 1.88 20.52 -23.86
N LEU A 34 2.68 20.06 -22.89
CA LEU A 34 2.21 19.27 -21.77
C LEU A 34 2.12 20.13 -20.51
N THR A 35 1.24 19.72 -19.60
CA THR A 35 1.09 20.31 -18.27
C THR A 35 1.90 19.54 -17.24
N TYR A 36 2.14 20.16 -16.07
CA TYR A 36 2.78 19.48 -14.94
C TYR A 36 2.00 18.27 -14.45
N LYS A 37 0.68 18.24 -14.66
CA LYS A 37 -0.15 17.09 -14.27
C LYS A 37 0.15 15.91 -15.19
N GLU A 38 0.12 16.12 -16.50
CA GLU A 38 0.31 15.07 -17.51
C GLU A 38 1.71 14.45 -17.42
N VAL A 39 2.76 15.25 -17.26
CA VAL A 39 4.12 14.71 -17.12
C VAL A 39 4.36 14.02 -15.77
N GLY A 40 3.57 14.36 -14.74
CA GLY A 40 3.71 13.80 -13.40
C GLY A 40 2.96 12.50 -13.16
N GLU A 41 1.85 12.30 -13.86
CA GLU A 41 0.96 11.16 -13.71
C GLU A 41 1.68 9.79 -13.87
N PRO A 42 2.51 9.56 -14.91
CA PRO A 42 3.24 8.30 -15.06
C PRO A 42 4.20 8.02 -13.90
N ALA A 43 4.69 9.06 -13.24
CA ALA A 43 5.57 8.95 -12.10
C ALA A 43 4.80 8.85 -10.75
N GLY A 44 3.47 8.96 -10.74
CA GLY A 44 2.68 9.09 -9.52
C GLY A 44 3.03 10.35 -8.73
N VAL A 45 3.33 11.44 -9.43
CA VAL A 45 3.78 12.72 -8.86
C VAL A 45 2.77 13.80 -9.19
N THR A 46 2.38 14.59 -8.19
CA THR A 46 1.41 15.68 -8.41
C THR A 46 2.05 16.84 -9.16
N ALA A 47 1.22 17.62 -9.87
CA ALA A 47 1.64 18.87 -10.51
C ALA A 47 2.31 19.84 -9.52
N HIS A 48 1.84 19.88 -8.27
CA HIS A 48 2.44 20.68 -7.21
C HIS A 48 3.86 20.21 -6.87
N THR A 49 4.08 18.90 -6.79
CA THR A 49 5.41 18.34 -6.54
C THR A 49 6.39 18.67 -7.66
N ILE A 50 5.98 18.57 -8.92
CA ILE A 50 6.81 18.98 -10.07
C ILE A 50 7.13 20.47 -10.02
N SER A 51 6.13 21.31 -9.73
CA SER A 51 6.34 22.74 -9.53
C SER A 51 7.37 23.02 -8.42
N ASN A 52 7.35 22.25 -7.33
CA ASN A 52 8.32 22.38 -6.25
C ASN A 52 9.74 21.98 -6.68
N TRP A 53 9.90 20.96 -7.51
CA TRP A 53 11.20 20.60 -8.09
C TRP A 53 11.73 21.68 -9.02
N ILE A 54 10.90 22.13 -9.96
CA ILE A 54 11.25 23.17 -10.94
C ILE A 54 11.66 24.48 -10.25
N ASN A 55 10.93 24.85 -9.19
CA ASN A 55 11.20 26.07 -8.45
C ASN A 55 12.21 25.86 -7.30
N ASN A 56 12.86 24.70 -7.21
CA ASN A 56 13.86 24.36 -6.19
C ASN A 56 13.39 24.58 -4.74
N TYR A 57 12.12 24.27 -4.45
CA TYR A 57 11.63 24.15 -3.07
C TYR A 57 11.94 22.77 -2.48
N THR A 58 12.11 21.75 -3.32
CA THR A 58 12.46 20.39 -2.91
C THR A 58 13.44 19.76 -3.91
N LEU A 59 14.24 18.79 -3.43
CA LEU A 59 15.10 18.01 -4.31
C LEU A 59 14.27 16.98 -5.10
N ALA A 60 14.63 16.78 -6.36
CA ALA A 60 13.95 15.85 -7.26
C ALA A 60 14.65 14.48 -7.23
N PRO A 61 13.91 13.37 -7.00
CA PRO A 61 14.49 12.03 -7.04
C PRO A 61 14.82 11.60 -8.47
N LYS A 62 16.04 11.10 -8.70
CA LYS A 62 16.56 10.66 -10.03
C LYS A 62 15.55 9.78 -10.76
N ARG A 63 15.08 8.71 -10.11
CA ARG A 63 14.12 7.77 -10.69
C ARG A 63 12.84 8.45 -11.17
N LYS A 64 12.30 9.39 -10.39
CA LYS A 64 11.07 10.11 -10.77
C LYS A 64 11.33 11.11 -11.88
N VAL A 65 12.49 11.79 -11.87
CA VAL A 65 12.90 12.70 -12.95
C VAL A 65 12.97 11.95 -14.28
N LEU A 66 13.61 10.78 -14.31
CA LEU A 66 13.70 9.97 -15.54
C LEU A 66 12.34 9.52 -16.07
N ILE A 67 11.36 9.25 -15.19
CA ILE A 67 10.00 8.91 -15.62
C ILE A 67 9.24 10.15 -16.13
N VAL A 68 9.33 11.28 -15.43
CA VAL A 68 8.64 12.53 -15.78
C VAL A 68 9.17 13.12 -17.09
N PHE A 69 10.49 13.16 -17.25
CA PHE A 69 11.15 13.80 -18.39
C PHE A 69 11.57 12.80 -19.48
N GLY A 70 11.40 11.50 -19.24
CA GLY A 70 11.65 10.42 -20.20
C GLY A 70 10.94 10.60 -21.54
N PRO A 71 9.59 10.78 -21.53
CA PRO A 71 8.83 11.07 -22.74
C PRO A 71 9.23 12.39 -23.44
N LEU A 72 9.93 13.28 -22.72
CA LEU A 72 10.42 14.56 -23.24
C LEU A 72 11.84 14.44 -23.84
N GLY A 73 12.42 13.24 -23.85
CA GLY A 73 13.74 12.95 -24.41
C GLY A 73 14.89 12.94 -23.39
N VAL A 74 14.59 12.95 -22.08
CA VAL A 74 15.63 12.88 -21.04
C VAL A 74 15.86 11.43 -20.61
N ASN A 75 17.11 11.00 -20.61
CA ASN A 75 17.55 9.66 -20.20
C ASN A 75 18.79 9.75 -19.29
N GLU A 76 19.38 8.61 -18.93
CA GLU A 76 20.59 8.56 -18.08
C GLU A 76 21.77 9.34 -18.71
N ASP A 77 21.93 9.25 -20.02
CA ASP A 77 23.07 9.81 -20.76
C ASP A 77 23.05 11.34 -20.81
N ASN A 78 21.86 11.94 -20.84
CA ASN A 78 21.68 13.38 -20.94
C ASN A 78 21.05 14.01 -19.68
N LEU A 79 20.96 13.28 -18.57
CA LEU A 79 20.35 13.76 -17.33
C LEU A 79 21.02 15.03 -16.79
N ASP A 80 22.30 15.21 -17.06
CA ASP A 80 23.09 16.35 -16.60
C ASP A 80 22.60 17.70 -17.17
N THR A 81 21.83 17.66 -18.26
CA THR A 81 21.10 18.80 -18.82
C THR A 81 20.05 19.33 -17.86
N LEU A 82 19.48 18.48 -16.99
CA LEU A 82 18.50 18.86 -15.97
C LEU A 82 19.08 19.11 -14.58
N VAL A 83 20.24 18.52 -14.25
CA VAL A 83 20.84 18.66 -12.92
C VAL A 83 21.43 20.06 -12.74
N LEU A 84 21.00 20.79 -11.69
CA LEU A 84 21.65 22.02 -11.27
C LEU A 84 22.89 21.68 -10.43
N LYS A 85 24.03 21.44 -11.10
CA LYS A 85 25.26 20.92 -10.48
C LYS A 85 25.77 21.79 -9.33
N ARG A 86 25.75 23.12 -9.45
CA ARG A 86 26.22 24.06 -8.41
C ARG A 86 25.11 25.07 -8.06
N PRO A 87 24.18 24.73 -7.16
CA PRO A 87 23.11 25.65 -6.79
C PRO A 87 23.66 26.88 -6.08
N GLY A 88 23.19 28.07 -6.51
CA GLY A 88 23.54 29.34 -5.86
C GLY A 88 23.09 29.40 -4.40
N LYS A 89 23.59 30.41 -3.67
CA LYS A 89 23.29 30.60 -2.23
C LYS A 89 21.79 30.65 -1.96
N GLU A 90 21.03 31.37 -2.78
CA GLU A 90 19.57 31.49 -2.65
C GLU A 90 18.85 30.16 -2.78
N VAL A 91 19.21 29.36 -3.79
CA VAL A 91 18.64 28.02 -4.02
C VAL A 91 18.96 27.11 -2.83
N ARG A 92 20.21 27.13 -2.35
CA ARG A 92 20.61 26.35 -1.17
C ARG A 92 19.84 26.76 0.08
N GLN A 93 19.67 28.05 0.33
CA GLN A 93 18.88 28.56 1.46
C GLN A 93 17.41 28.15 1.36
N LYS A 94 16.81 28.22 0.17
CA LYS A 94 15.43 27.84 -0.09
C LYS A 94 15.19 26.35 0.20
N LEU A 95 16.08 25.50 -0.29
CA LEU A 95 16.06 24.05 -0.04
C LEU A 95 16.26 23.73 1.44
N GLN A 96 17.22 24.42 2.10
CA GLN A 96 17.50 24.23 3.51
C GLN A 96 16.28 24.62 4.37
N LYS A 97 15.67 25.79 4.11
CA LYS A 97 14.47 26.24 4.82
C LYS A 97 13.32 25.24 4.71
N LYS A 98 13.06 24.72 3.51
CA LYS A 98 11.99 23.72 3.32
C LYS A 98 12.30 22.39 4.02
N ARG A 99 13.56 21.95 4.00
CA ARG A 99 14.01 20.78 4.74
C ARG A 99 13.80 20.96 6.24
N ASP A 100 14.22 22.08 6.80
CA ASP A 100 14.12 22.35 8.24
C ASP A 100 12.65 22.42 8.68
N SER A 101 11.78 23.07 7.90
CA SER A 101 10.33 23.08 8.17
C SER A 101 9.69 21.68 8.14
N ALA A 102 10.13 20.81 7.23
CA ALA A 102 9.65 19.43 7.17
C ALA A 102 10.10 18.63 8.40
N ILE A 103 11.37 18.77 8.81
CA ILE A 103 11.90 18.14 10.03
C ILE A 103 11.15 18.64 11.27
N GLU A 104 10.88 19.94 11.37
CA GLU A 104 10.14 20.52 12.49
C GLU A 104 8.70 19.97 12.57
N SER A 105 8.04 19.84 11.42
CA SER A 105 6.69 19.29 11.33
C SER A 105 6.64 17.82 11.76
N ILE A 106 7.64 17.02 11.37
CA ILE A 106 7.77 15.63 11.84
C ILE A 106 8.00 15.58 13.35
N LYS A 107 8.89 16.42 13.89
CA LYS A 107 9.14 16.49 15.34
C LYS A 107 7.90 16.90 16.14
N LYS A 108 7.08 17.83 15.60
CA LYS A 108 5.81 18.24 16.22
C LYS A 108 4.81 17.09 16.27
N ARG A 109 4.66 16.34 15.16
CA ARG A 109 3.80 15.15 15.10
C ARG A 109 4.23 14.07 16.08
N GLN A 110 5.52 13.75 16.14
CA GLN A 110 6.06 12.75 17.08
C GLN A 110 5.83 13.13 18.54
N LYS A 111 5.88 14.44 18.88
CA LYS A 111 5.57 14.92 20.23
C LYS A 111 4.08 14.83 20.54
N GLN A 112 3.19 15.09 19.58
CA GLN A 112 1.74 14.91 19.75
C GLN A 112 1.35 13.44 19.89
N GLU A 113 1.96 12.54 19.09
CA GLU A 113 1.75 11.08 19.20
C GLU A 113 2.20 10.54 20.58
N SER A 114 3.22 11.14 21.21
CA SER A 114 3.64 10.77 22.58
C SER A 114 2.68 11.23 23.67
N THR A 115 1.80 12.21 23.40
CA THR A 115 0.72 12.63 24.32
C THR A 115 -0.60 11.92 24.05
N ASP A 116 -0.83 11.39 22.85
CA ASP A 116 -2.03 10.61 22.50
C ASP A 116 -1.94 9.13 22.92
N SER A 117 -0.83 8.70 23.51
CA SER A 117 -0.62 7.31 23.96
C SER A 117 -1.55 6.87 25.11
N VAL A 118 -2.34 7.78 25.69
CA VAL A 118 -3.34 7.46 26.72
C VAL A 118 -4.59 6.78 26.11
N ASN A 119 -4.89 6.99 24.82
CA ASN A 119 -6.07 6.39 24.17
C ASN A 119 -5.83 4.97 23.60
N ASN A 120 -4.59 4.57 23.36
CA ASN A 120 -4.29 3.29 22.73
C ASN A 120 -4.55 2.08 23.66
N VAL A 121 -4.41 2.24 24.97
CA VAL A 121 -4.67 1.15 25.93
C VAL A 121 -6.17 0.81 25.97
N GLU A 122 -7.05 1.82 25.88
CA GLU A 122 -8.49 1.59 25.89
C GLU A 122 -8.98 0.94 24.59
N ILE A 123 -8.38 1.29 23.45
CA ILE A 123 -8.67 0.66 22.15
C ILE A 123 -8.17 -0.79 22.12
N LEU A 124 -6.98 -1.07 22.66
CA LEU A 124 -6.43 -2.43 22.76
C LEU A 124 -7.30 -3.32 23.67
N ASN A 125 -7.79 -2.78 24.79
CA ASN A 125 -8.70 -3.51 25.67
C ASN A 125 -10.05 -3.81 24.98
N LYS A 126 -10.59 -2.88 24.20
CA LYS A 126 -11.81 -3.11 23.41
C LYS A 126 -11.59 -4.13 22.29
N LEU A 127 -10.42 -4.14 21.65
CA LEU A 127 -10.06 -5.14 20.64
C LEU A 127 -9.94 -6.55 21.24
N ASN A 128 -9.34 -6.69 22.42
CA ASN A 128 -9.27 -7.99 23.12
C ASN A 128 -10.65 -8.52 23.50
N GLN A 129 -11.56 -7.65 23.99
CA GLN A 129 -12.95 -8.04 24.27
C GLN A 129 -13.72 -8.46 23.02
N VAL A 130 -13.40 -7.91 21.85
CA VAL A 130 -14.01 -8.33 20.58
C VAL A 130 -13.46 -9.67 20.13
N LEU A 131 -12.16 -9.93 20.30
CA LEU A 131 -11.53 -11.21 19.98
C LEU A 131 -12.09 -12.35 20.84
N GLU A 132 -12.24 -12.15 22.15
CA GLU A 132 -12.83 -13.15 23.05
C GLU A 132 -14.27 -13.53 22.63
N LYS A 133 -15.07 -12.55 22.20
CA LYS A 133 -16.44 -12.80 21.69
C LYS A 133 -16.46 -13.56 20.37
N ILE A 134 -15.43 -13.41 19.54
CA ILE A 134 -15.31 -14.16 18.27
C ILE A 134 -14.99 -15.63 18.57
N ASP A 135 -14.11 -15.89 19.53
CA ASP A 135 -13.76 -17.26 19.94
C ASP A 135 -14.97 -18.00 20.52
N ASP A 136 -15.73 -17.34 21.41
CA ASP A 136 -16.98 -17.91 21.97
C ASP A 136 -18.01 -18.25 20.87
N LEU A 137 -18.10 -17.40 19.84
CA LEU A 137 -19.03 -17.60 18.71
C LEU A 137 -18.56 -18.73 17.79
N MET A 138 -17.25 -18.85 17.56
CA MET A 138 -16.66 -19.94 16.79
C MET A 138 -16.85 -21.29 17.49
N ASP A 139 -16.71 -21.34 18.82
CA ASP A 139 -16.99 -22.54 19.61
C ASP A 139 -18.47 -22.95 19.54
N GLY A 140 -19.38 -21.97 19.57
CA GLY A 140 -20.81 -22.21 19.37
C GLY A 140 -21.12 -22.82 18.00
N ILE A 141 -20.54 -22.26 16.94
CA ILE A 141 -20.69 -22.76 15.57
C ILE A 141 -20.12 -24.18 15.44
N GLN A 142 -18.93 -24.45 15.99
CA GLN A 142 -18.33 -25.78 15.93
C GLN A 142 -19.18 -26.84 16.64
N LYS A 143 -19.77 -26.51 17.80
CA LYS A 143 -20.70 -27.40 18.50
C LYS A 143 -21.96 -27.66 17.68
N ALA A 144 -22.53 -26.62 17.08
CA ALA A 144 -23.72 -26.76 16.22
C ALA A 144 -23.45 -27.63 14.99
N ILE A 145 -22.29 -27.44 14.34
CA ILE A 145 -21.86 -28.26 13.19
C ILE A 145 -21.71 -29.73 13.61
N LYS A 146 -20.98 -30.01 14.70
CA LYS A 146 -20.82 -31.39 15.20
C LYS A 146 -22.15 -32.05 15.54
N SER A 147 -23.05 -31.31 16.20
CA SER A 147 -24.40 -31.82 16.50
C SER A 147 -25.21 -32.12 15.24
N HIS A 148 -25.07 -31.30 14.19
CA HIS A 148 -25.80 -31.51 12.94
C HIS A 148 -25.30 -32.76 12.21
N PHE A 149 -23.99 -32.97 12.13
CA PHE A 149 -23.41 -34.17 11.52
C PHE A 149 -23.78 -35.44 12.28
N ASN A 150 -23.72 -35.44 13.62
CA ASN A 150 -24.14 -36.59 14.42
C ASN A 150 -25.63 -36.94 14.21
N ASN A 151 -26.49 -35.92 14.09
CA ASN A 151 -27.92 -36.16 13.81
C ASN A 151 -28.16 -36.69 12.40
N GLN A 152 -27.39 -36.25 11.39
CA GLN A 152 -27.48 -36.80 10.04
C GLN A 152 -26.99 -38.26 9.97
N GLU A 153 -25.93 -38.61 10.70
CA GLU A 153 -25.42 -39.97 10.78
C GLU A 153 -26.43 -40.92 11.45
N LEU A 154 -27.11 -40.46 12.51
CA LEU A 154 -28.24 -41.19 13.13
C LEU A 154 -29.40 -41.42 12.15
N ILE A 155 -29.76 -40.39 11.37
CA ILE A 155 -30.83 -40.52 10.36
C ILE A 155 -30.40 -41.52 9.28
N TYR A 156 -29.17 -41.42 8.78
CA TYR A 156 -28.63 -42.29 7.74
C TYR A 156 -28.61 -43.75 8.18
N ASN A 157 -28.12 -44.03 9.40
CA ASN A 157 -28.08 -45.38 9.96
C ASN A 157 -29.49 -45.98 10.15
N ASN A 158 -30.45 -45.17 10.64
CA ASN A 158 -31.83 -45.62 10.76
C ASN A 158 -32.48 -45.92 9.39
N THR A 159 -32.17 -45.13 8.36
CA THR A 159 -32.68 -45.41 7.00
C THR A 159 -32.08 -46.67 6.37
N GLU A 160 -30.81 -46.97 6.61
CA GLU A 160 -30.21 -48.24 6.14
C GLU A 160 -30.81 -49.46 6.83
N GLU A 161 -31.15 -49.36 8.11
CA GLU A 161 -31.79 -50.45 8.85
C GLU A 161 -33.20 -50.74 8.32
N ILE A 162 -34.00 -49.70 8.05
CA ILE A 162 -35.33 -49.83 7.42
C ILE A 162 -35.24 -50.44 6.01
N LEU A 163 -34.23 -50.05 5.21
CA LEU A 163 -34.06 -50.61 3.87
C LEU A 163 -33.67 -52.09 3.89
N LYS A 164 -32.90 -52.55 4.88
CA LYS A 164 -32.57 -53.98 5.06
C LYS A 164 -33.79 -54.81 5.47
N GLU A 165 -34.69 -54.25 6.29
CA GLU A 165 -35.95 -54.94 6.65
C GLU A 165 -36.89 -55.09 5.44
N LEU A 166 -36.89 -54.12 4.52
CA LEU A 166 -37.71 -54.16 3.30
C LEU A 166 -37.16 -55.11 2.22
N ASP A 167 -35.84 -55.26 2.11
CA ASP A 167 -35.21 -56.17 1.12
C ASP A 167 -35.29 -57.64 1.55
N GLY A 168 -35.45 -57.92 2.84
CA GLY A 168 -35.60 -59.28 3.39
C GLY A 168 -37.01 -59.88 3.31
N SER A 169 -37.97 -59.21 2.65
CA SER A 169 -39.38 -59.63 2.59
C SER A 169 -39.93 -59.87 1.18
N ASN A 170 -39.07 -60.01 0.16
CA ASN A 170 -39.49 -60.08 -1.24
C ASN A 170 -38.87 -61.23 -2.08
N ASP A 171 -38.54 -62.36 -1.45
CA ASP A 171 -38.26 -63.62 -2.16
C ASP A 171 -39.17 -64.72 -1.59
N ASP A 172 -40.26 -65.03 -2.29
CA ASP A 172 -40.81 -66.39 -2.49
C ASP A 172 -42.26 -66.33 -3.05
N GLU A 173 -42.40 -65.93 -4.32
CA GLU A 173 -43.41 -66.52 -5.22
C GLU A 173 -42.83 -66.55 -6.63
N GLU A 174 -41.94 -67.51 -6.91
CA GLU A 174 -41.80 -68.03 -8.27
C GLU A 174 -42.44 -69.41 -8.37
N SER A 175 -43.16 -69.53 -9.48
CA SER A 175 -44.07 -70.59 -9.88
C SER A 175 -43.30 -71.54 -10.78
N ASP A 176 -43.22 -72.80 -10.38
CA ASP A 176 -42.78 -73.87 -11.29
C ASP A 176 -43.99 -74.34 -12.12
N ASP A 177 -44.13 -73.75 -13.31
CA ASP A 177 -44.82 -74.37 -14.45
C ASP A 177 -43.81 -75.27 -15.18
N ASP A 178 -43.99 -76.59 -15.12
CA ASP A 178 -43.37 -77.54 -16.03
C ASP A 178 -44.40 -78.55 -16.58
N GLU A 179 -44.50 -78.54 -17.93
CA GLU A 179 -44.99 -79.52 -18.92
C GLU A 179 -46.45 -80.03 -18.94
#